data_AF-A0A932B8I7-F1
#
_entry.id   AF-A0A932B8I7-F1
#
_cell.length_a   1.000
_cell.length_b   1.000
_cell.length_c   1.000
_cell.angle_alpha   90.00
_cell.angle_beta   90.00
_cell.angle_gamma   90.00
#
_symmetry.space_group_name_H-M   'P 1'
#
loop_
_entity.id
_entity.type
_entity.pdbx_description
1 polymer ?
#
loop_
_entity_poly.entity_id
_entity_poly.type
_entity_poly.pdbx_seq_one_letter_code
_entity_poly.pdbx_strand_id
1 'polypeptide(L)'
;MRYIIGMALVVSLLQGNIPLALTIAACVLVAIWVYKLIEKFQRDSSFSTYSKRLNRELGEDWVTIRLQDADHHDPAALVFNPKNRTAYLISSDGYGSKIFRSRPVGEVVSVRIEKLQPAEIIQPNALINIECKEISRRFTVSGESNWQLLRQHFPGVEQT
;
A
#
# COMPACT_ATOMS: atom_id res chain seq x y z
N MET A 1 1.46 19.95 -24.33
CA MET A 1 1.43 18.63 -25.01
C MET A 1 0.07 17.92 -24.97
N ARG A 2 -0.67 17.89 -23.86
CA ARG A 2 -2.00 17.21 -23.77
C ARG A 2 -3.01 17.63 -24.86
N TYR A 3 -3.08 18.92 -25.19
CA TYR A 3 -4.00 19.46 -26.20
C TYR A 3 -3.69 19.02 -27.65
N ILE A 4 -2.42 18.69 -27.95
CA ILE A 4 -1.99 18.34 -29.31
C ILE A 4 -2.38 16.90 -29.65
N ILE A 5 -2.23 15.98 -28.69
CA ILE A 5 -2.60 14.56 -28.86
C ILE A 5 -4.12 14.40 -28.94
N GLY A 6 -4.87 15.17 -28.15
CA GLY A 6 -6.34 15.19 -28.22
C GLY A 6 -6.86 15.73 -29.55
N MET A 7 -6.27 16.81 -30.06
CA MET A 7 -6.62 17.35 -31.39
C MET A 7 -6.30 16.37 -32.51
N ALA A 8 -5.14 15.69 -32.48
CA ALA A 8 -4.76 14.71 -33.49
C ALA A 8 -5.70 13.49 -33.52
N LEU A 9 -6.19 13.03 -32.37
CA LEU A 9 -7.17 11.95 -32.27
C LEU A 9 -8.52 12.37 -32.90
N VAL A 10 -9.02 13.55 -32.55
CA VAL A 10 -10.31 14.08 -33.04
C VAL A 10 -10.27 14.35 -34.54
N VAL A 11 -9.17 14.93 -35.04
CA VAL A 11 -8.98 15.18 -36.48
C VAL A 11 -8.88 13.86 -37.26
N SER A 12 -8.20 12.85 -36.73
CA SER A 12 -8.11 11.52 -37.37
C SER A 12 -9.47 10.82 -37.47
N LEU A 13 -10.33 10.97 -36.45
CA LEU A 13 -11.70 10.47 -36.45
C LEU A 13 -12.59 11.23 -37.44
N LEU A 14 -12.48 12.56 -37.50
CA LEU A 14 -13.20 13.40 -38.48
C LEU A 14 -12.81 13.10 -39.93
N GLN A 15 -11.56 12.70 -40.17
CA GLN A 15 -11.06 12.31 -41.49
C GLN A 15 -11.38 10.86 -41.86
N GLY A 16 -12.05 10.09 -40.99
CA GLY A 16 -12.37 8.67 -41.23
C GLY A 16 -11.15 7.74 -41.16
N ASN A 17 -10.00 8.22 -40.70
CA ASN A 17 -8.78 7.43 -40.57
C ASN A 17 -8.75 6.68 -39.24
N ILE A 18 -9.61 5.66 -39.15
CA ILE A 18 -9.79 4.81 -37.96
C ILE A 18 -8.48 4.12 -37.51
N PRO A 19 -7.62 3.59 -38.41
CA PRO A 19 -6.36 2.96 -38.02
C PRO A 19 -5.41 3.92 -37.28
N LEU A 20 -5.33 5.17 -37.74
CA LEU A 20 -4.51 6.20 -37.12
C LEU A 20 -5.06 6.59 -35.73
N ALA A 21 -6.38 6.76 -35.61
CA ALA A 21 -7.03 7.06 -34.34
C ALA A 21 -6.82 5.94 -33.29
N LEU A 22 -6.95 4.67 -33.68
CA LEU A 22 -6.70 3.53 -32.82
C LEU A 22 -5.23 3.46 -32.36
N THR A 23 -4.29 3.74 -33.25
CA THR A 23 -2.86 3.74 -32.92
C THR A 23 -2.53 4.82 -31.89
N ILE A 24 -3.05 6.05 -32.08
CA ILE A 24 -2.88 7.15 -31.12
C ILE A 24 -3.49 6.78 -29.76
N ALA A 25 -4.71 6.21 -29.75
CA ALA A 25 -5.36 5.78 -28.52
C ALA A 25 -4.55 4.69 -27.79
N ALA A 26 -4.04 3.69 -28.52
CA ALA A 26 -3.21 2.63 -27.96
C ALA A 26 -1.92 3.19 -27.33
N CYS A 27 -1.23 4.10 -28.03
CA CYS A 27 -0.04 4.75 -27.48
C CYS A 27 -0.33 5.55 -26.20
N VAL A 28 -1.47 6.25 -26.14
CA VAL A 28 -1.89 6.99 -24.94
C VAL A 28 -2.17 6.03 -23.78
N LEU A 29 -2.86 4.92 -24.03
CA LEU A 29 -3.14 3.91 -23.01
C LEU A 29 -1.86 3.29 -22.46
N VAL A 30 -0.92 2.93 -23.33
CA VAL A 30 0.40 2.41 -22.92
C VAL A 30 1.15 3.46 -22.10
N ALA A 31 1.17 4.73 -22.54
CA ALA A 31 1.83 5.80 -21.79
C ALA A 31 1.22 6.00 -20.39
N ILE A 32 -0.12 5.96 -20.28
CA ILE A 32 -0.82 6.02 -18.98
C ILE A 32 -0.45 4.83 -18.10
N TRP A 33 -0.41 3.62 -18.68
CA TRP A 33 -0.06 2.41 -17.96
C TRP A 33 1.38 2.46 -17.45
N VAL A 34 2.34 2.85 -18.30
CA VAL A 34 3.75 3.02 -17.93
C VAL A 34 3.90 4.09 -16.85
N TYR A 35 3.19 5.22 -16.97
CA TYR A 35 3.22 6.27 -15.94
C TYR A 35 2.73 5.74 -14.58
N LYS A 36 1.60 5.02 -14.55
CA LYS A 36 1.08 4.40 -13.31
C LYS A 36 2.06 3.38 -12.73
N LEU A 37 2.72 2.59 -13.58
CA LEU A 37 3.71 1.61 -13.16
C LEU A 37 4.93 2.29 -12.52
N ILE A 38 5.47 3.32 -13.16
CA ILE A 38 6.60 4.11 -12.63
C ILE A 38 6.21 4.78 -11.32
N GLU A 39 5.01 5.35 -11.23
CA GLU A 39 4.54 5.99 -10.01
C GLU A 39 4.48 5.00 -8.84
N LYS A 40 3.97 3.78 -9.08
CA LYS A 40 3.95 2.71 -8.09
C LYS A 40 5.37 2.33 -7.64
N PHE A 41 6.29 2.10 -8.58
CA PHE A 41 7.68 1.76 -8.26
C PHE A 41 8.38 2.85 -7.44
N GLN A 42 8.17 4.12 -7.80
CA GLN A 42 8.74 5.24 -7.04
C GLN A 42 8.17 5.32 -5.63
N ARG A 43 6.86 5.03 -5.46
CA ARG A 43 6.21 5.01 -4.15
C ARG A 43 6.75 3.89 -3.26
N ASP A 44 6.86 2.67 -3.80
CA ASP A 44 7.42 1.52 -3.09
C ASP A 44 8.89 1.72 -2.71
N SER A 45 9.68 2.33 -3.60
CA SER A 45 11.09 2.68 -3.36
C SER A 45 11.23 3.73 -2.25
N SER A 46 10.42 4.78 -2.29
CA SER A 46 10.42 5.84 -1.27
C SER A 46 10.02 5.28 0.09
N PHE A 47 8.99 4.44 0.13
CA PHE A 47 8.54 3.74 1.33
C PHE A 47 9.63 2.84 1.92
N SER A 48 10.26 2.01 1.08
CA SER A 48 11.33 1.09 1.49
C SER A 48 12.53 1.85 2.07
N THR A 49 12.89 2.98 1.47
CA THR A 49 13.97 3.85 1.98
C THR A 49 13.60 4.45 3.33
N TYR A 50 12.37 4.95 3.47
CA TYR A 50 11.87 5.53 4.70
C TYR A 50 11.80 4.51 5.84
N SER A 51 11.23 3.32 5.59
CA SER A 51 11.12 2.26 6.61
C SER A 51 12.49 1.79 7.09
N LYS A 52 13.48 1.68 6.19
CA LYS A 52 14.86 1.33 6.56
C LYS A 52 15.51 2.41 7.43
N ARG A 53 15.27 3.69 7.12
CA ARG A 53 15.78 4.80 7.93
C ARG A 53 15.17 4.78 9.33
N LEU A 54 13.86 4.61 9.43
CA LEU A 54 13.17 4.56 10.72
C LEU A 54 13.66 3.39 11.58
N ASN A 55 13.80 2.19 11.01
CA ASN A 55 14.36 1.06 11.76
C ASN A 55 15.79 1.32 12.24
N ARG A 56 16.59 2.05 11.46
CA ARG A 56 17.95 2.43 11.88
C ARG A 56 17.95 3.41 13.04
N GLU A 57 16.97 4.32 13.08
CA GLU A 57 16.80 5.29 14.16
C GLU A 57 16.26 4.62 15.44
N LEU A 58 15.35 3.65 15.29
CA LEU A 58 14.70 2.96 16.40
C LEU A 58 15.55 1.82 17.01
N GLY A 59 16.44 1.22 16.22
CA GLY A 59 17.34 0.12 16.63
C GLY A 59 16.84 -1.28 16.26
N GLU A 60 17.66 -2.30 16.53
CA GLU A 60 17.44 -3.69 16.08
C GLU A 60 16.28 -4.41 16.76
N ASP A 61 15.80 -3.89 17.89
CA ASP A 61 14.68 -4.48 18.64
C ASP A 61 13.31 -4.24 17.98
N TRP A 62 13.24 -3.47 16.90
CA TRP A 62 12.00 -3.11 16.23
C TRP A 62 11.73 -3.99 15.02
N VAL A 63 10.51 -4.52 14.94
CA VAL A 63 10.04 -5.38 13.85
C VAL A 63 9.11 -4.57 12.96
N THR A 64 9.36 -4.62 11.65
CA THR A 64 8.51 -3.98 10.64
C THR A 64 7.65 -5.00 9.93
N ILE A 65 6.33 -4.83 10.01
CA ILE A 65 5.35 -5.58 9.23
C ILE A 65 4.86 -4.67 8.11
N ARG A 66 5.06 -5.08 6.85
CA ARG A 66 4.52 -4.34 5.72
C ARG A 66 3.04 -4.61 5.57
N LEU A 67 2.30 -3.53 5.36
CA LEU A 67 0.86 -3.46 5.26
C LEU A 67 0.50 -2.66 4.01
N GLN A 68 -0.77 -2.70 3.63
CA GLN A 68 -1.33 -1.82 2.62
C GLN A 68 -2.63 -1.22 3.18
N ASP A 69 -2.80 0.08 3.02
CA ASP A 69 -4.03 0.77 3.42
C ASP A 69 -5.20 0.19 2.60
N ALA A 70 -6.23 -0.31 3.27
CA ALA A 70 -7.32 -1.00 2.60
C ALA A 70 -8.19 -0.06 1.76
N ASP A 71 -8.31 1.20 2.17
CA ASP A 71 -9.18 2.18 1.52
C ASP A 71 -8.46 2.87 0.34
N HIS A 72 -7.14 3.06 0.45
CA HIS A 72 -6.35 3.85 -0.50
C HIS A 72 -5.35 3.03 -1.33
N HIS A 73 -5.15 1.76 -1.00
CA HIS A 73 -4.10 0.89 -1.56
C HIS A 73 -2.68 1.45 -1.44
N ASP A 74 -2.47 2.42 -0.55
CA ASP A 74 -1.17 3.01 -0.29
C ASP A 74 -0.31 2.07 0.57
N PRO A 75 1.02 2.02 0.33
CA PRO A 75 1.91 1.21 1.16
C PRO A 75 1.94 1.77 2.59
N ALA A 76 1.83 0.86 3.57
CA ALA A 76 1.86 1.17 4.98
C ALA A 76 2.78 0.17 5.71
N ALA A 77 3.20 0.49 6.92
CA ALA A 77 3.86 -0.48 7.79
C ALA A 77 3.52 -0.25 9.24
N LEU A 78 3.43 -1.35 9.99
CA LEU A 78 3.45 -1.33 11.43
C LEU A 78 4.89 -1.63 11.89
N VAL A 79 5.51 -0.67 12.56
CA VAL A 79 6.84 -0.84 13.18
C VAL A 79 6.61 -0.95 14.68
N PHE A 80 6.77 -2.15 15.23
CA PHE A 80 6.47 -2.43 16.63
C PHE A 80 7.70 -2.97 17.36
N ASN A 81 7.77 -2.70 18.66
CA ASN A 81 8.79 -3.25 19.53
C ASN A 81 8.15 -4.30 20.46
N PRO A 82 8.53 -5.59 20.34
CA PRO A 82 7.95 -6.66 21.15
C PRO A 82 8.28 -6.55 22.64
N LYS A 83 9.36 -5.85 23.03
CA LYS A 83 9.78 -5.73 24.43
C LYS A 83 8.88 -4.77 25.23
N ASN A 84 8.51 -3.65 24.62
CA ASN A 84 7.72 -2.60 25.28
C ASN A 84 6.31 -2.41 24.69
N ARG A 85 5.94 -3.23 23.69
CA ARG A 85 4.67 -3.22 22.97
C ARG A 85 4.29 -1.90 22.30
N THR A 86 5.23 -0.97 22.18
CA THR A 86 5.01 0.30 21.48
C THR A 86 5.05 0.08 19.98
N ALA A 87 4.21 0.80 19.25
CA ALA A 87 4.19 0.75 17.80
C ALA A 87 4.11 2.14 17.16
N TYR A 88 4.70 2.19 15.97
CA TYR A 88 4.57 3.28 15.02
C TYR A 88 3.83 2.77 13.79
N LEU A 89 2.89 3.57 13.32
CA LEU A 89 2.27 3.36 12.02
C LEU A 89 2.95 4.27 11.00
N ILE A 90 3.54 3.67 9.97
CA ILE A 90 4.01 4.36 8.78
C ILE A 90 2.88 4.35 7.75
N SER A 91 2.45 5.52 7.31
CA SER A 91 1.49 5.66 6.21
C SER A 91 1.81 6.89 5.35
N SER A 92 1.25 6.94 4.14
CA SER A 92 1.32 8.13 3.31
C SER A 92 0.62 9.31 4.01
N ASP A 93 1.14 10.51 3.86
CA ASP A 93 0.57 11.74 4.45
C ASP A 93 -0.72 12.21 3.75
N GLY A 94 -1.29 11.38 2.88
CA GLY A 94 -2.45 11.67 2.04
C GLY A 94 -2.51 10.74 0.84
N TYR A 95 -3.69 10.67 0.21
CA TYR A 95 -3.94 9.78 -0.92
C TYR A 95 -2.89 9.95 -2.03
N GLY A 96 -2.11 8.89 -2.27
CA GLY A 96 -1.08 8.88 -3.32
C GLY A 96 0.16 9.72 -3.04
N SER A 97 0.34 10.21 -1.81
CA SER A 97 1.52 10.97 -1.41
C SER A 97 2.79 10.10 -1.44
N LYS A 98 3.91 10.68 -1.88
CA LYS A 98 5.25 10.09 -1.78
C LYS A 98 5.89 10.33 -0.42
N ILE A 99 5.25 11.14 0.43
CA ILE A 99 5.74 11.50 1.76
C ILE A 99 5.10 10.53 2.74
N PHE A 100 5.96 9.79 3.45
CA PHE A 100 5.56 8.90 4.52
C PHE A 100 5.83 9.55 5.86
N ARG A 101 4.90 9.37 6.80
CA ARG A 101 5.09 9.80 8.19
C ARG A 101 4.90 8.60 9.11
N SER A 102 5.78 8.48 10.10
CA SER A 102 5.54 7.67 11.27
C SER A 102 4.66 8.44 12.25
N ARG A 103 3.62 7.78 12.76
CA ARG A 103 2.84 8.28 13.88
C ARG A 103 3.00 7.29 15.04
N PRO A 104 3.34 7.74 16.25
CA PRO A 104 3.21 6.87 17.41
C PRO A 104 1.73 6.51 17.52
N VAL A 105 1.44 5.22 17.65
CA VAL A 105 0.06 4.72 17.83
C VAL A 105 -0.14 4.13 19.23
N GLY A 106 0.90 4.19 20.06
CA GLY A 106 0.91 3.69 21.42
C GLY A 106 1.08 2.18 21.48
N GLU A 107 0.47 1.56 22.48
CA GLU A 107 0.42 0.10 22.62
C GLU A 107 -0.55 -0.50 21.59
N VAL A 108 -0.13 -1.56 20.90
CA VAL A 108 -1.03 -2.34 20.04
C VAL A 108 -1.94 -3.17 20.94
N VAL A 109 -3.22 -2.84 20.95
CA VAL A 109 -4.22 -3.43 21.86
C VAL A 109 -4.77 -4.72 21.27
N SER A 110 -5.09 -4.72 19.98
CA SER A 110 -5.52 -5.93 19.28
C SER A 110 -5.28 -5.82 17.78
N VAL A 111 -5.05 -6.97 17.13
CA VAL A 111 -5.08 -7.08 15.67
C VAL A 111 -6.16 -8.11 15.36
N ARG A 112 -7.22 -7.70 14.65
CA ARG A 112 -8.38 -8.54 14.33
C ARG A 112 -8.53 -8.69 12.83
N ILE A 113 -9.01 -9.84 12.36
CA ILE A 113 -9.34 -10.04 10.95
C ILE A 113 -10.81 -9.64 10.78
N GLU A 114 -11.12 -8.69 9.90
CA GLU A 114 -12.50 -8.16 9.76
C GLU A 114 -13.37 -8.95 8.77
N LYS A 115 -12.76 -9.63 7.79
CA LYS A 115 -13.49 -10.44 6.82
C LYS A 115 -12.70 -11.68 6.42
N LEU A 116 -13.12 -12.84 6.92
CA LEU A 116 -12.99 -14.10 6.22
C LEU A 116 -14.15 -14.20 5.21
N GLN A 117 -13.87 -13.94 3.93
CA GLN A 117 -14.68 -14.58 2.89
C GLN A 117 -14.51 -16.10 3.05
N PRO A 118 -15.56 -16.89 2.77
CA PRO A 118 -15.74 -18.19 3.40
C PRO A 118 -14.54 -19.11 3.13
N ALA A 119 -14.01 -19.62 4.24
CA ALA A 119 -13.22 -20.83 4.46
C ALA A 119 -12.08 -21.19 3.47
N GLU A 120 -10.94 -21.53 4.08
CA GLU A 120 -9.83 -22.36 3.54
C GLU A 120 -8.68 -21.74 2.77
N ILE A 121 -8.69 -20.47 2.39
CA ILE A 121 -7.48 -19.88 1.80
C ILE A 121 -7.20 -18.53 2.45
N ILE A 122 -6.16 -18.47 3.29
CA ILE A 122 -5.55 -17.20 3.71
C ILE A 122 -5.02 -16.56 2.43
N GLN A 123 -5.85 -15.74 1.79
CA GLN A 123 -5.42 -15.04 0.59
C GLN A 123 -4.36 -14.01 1.02
N PRO A 124 -3.25 -13.88 0.28
CA PRO A 124 -2.46 -12.66 0.35
C PRO A 124 -3.45 -11.51 0.11
N ASN A 125 -3.52 -10.53 1.03
CA ASN A 125 -4.48 -9.42 1.08
C ASN A 125 -5.74 -9.58 1.94
N ALA A 126 -5.82 -10.52 2.88
CA ALA A 126 -6.93 -10.51 3.85
C ALA A 126 -6.99 -9.18 4.64
N LEU A 127 -8.20 -8.70 4.89
CA LEU A 127 -8.45 -7.44 5.59
C LEU A 127 -8.27 -7.63 7.09
N ILE A 128 -7.33 -6.89 7.67
CA ILE A 128 -7.09 -6.81 9.10
C ILE A 128 -7.44 -5.42 9.61
N ASN A 129 -8.02 -5.35 10.80
CA ASN A 129 -8.12 -4.14 11.58
C ASN A 129 -7.04 -4.18 12.66
N ILE A 130 -6.19 -3.17 12.67
CA ILE A 130 -5.18 -2.98 13.71
C ILE A 130 -5.74 -1.92 14.64
N GLU A 131 -6.05 -2.34 15.86
CA GLU A 131 -6.46 -1.47 16.95
C GLU A 131 -5.23 -1.16 17.81
N CYS A 132 -4.78 0.09 17.71
CA CYS A 132 -3.82 0.67 18.63
C CYS A 132 -4.54 1.63 19.57
N LYS A 133 -3.92 1.93 20.72
CA LYS A 133 -4.50 2.80 21.76
C LYS A 133 -5.01 4.15 21.22
N GLU A 134 -4.36 4.68 20.18
CA GLU A 134 -4.68 6.00 19.60
C GLU A 134 -5.37 5.95 18.23
N ILE A 135 -5.31 4.81 17.52
CA ILE A 135 -5.84 4.68 16.14
C ILE A 135 -6.39 3.28 15.93
N SER A 136 -7.59 3.18 15.35
CA SER A 136 -8.09 1.96 14.69
C SER A 136 -8.14 2.20 13.18
N ARG A 137 -7.44 1.36 12.41
CA ARG A 137 -7.43 1.43 10.95
C ARG A 137 -7.38 0.04 10.32
N ARG A 138 -7.95 -0.03 9.11
CA ARG A 138 -8.01 -1.24 8.30
C ARG A 138 -6.85 -1.29 7.33
N PHE A 139 -6.20 -2.44 7.29
CA PHE A 139 -5.07 -2.73 6.43
C PHE A 139 -5.25 -4.08 5.77
N THR A 140 -4.56 -4.29 4.66
CA THR A 140 -4.35 -5.61 4.08
C THR A 140 -2.89 -6.01 4.31
N VAL A 141 -2.67 -7.28 4.65
CA VAL A 141 -1.31 -7.82 4.79
C VAL A 141 -0.91 -8.48 3.48
N SER A 142 0.13 -7.95 2.85
CA SER A 142 0.69 -8.49 1.60
C SER A 142 1.84 -9.44 1.90
N GLY A 143 1.77 -10.68 1.40
CA GLY A 143 2.86 -11.64 1.46
C GLY A 143 2.90 -12.50 2.73
N GLU A 144 3.29 -13.76 2.55
CA GLU A 144 3.25 -14.80 3.59
C GLU A 144 4.22 -14.53 4.76
N SER A 145 5.39 -13.96 4.48
CA SER A 145 6.37 -13.60 5.52
C SER A 145 5.83 -12.53 6.49
N ASN A 146 5.07 -11.54 5.99
CA ASN A 146 4.45 -10.52 6.84
C ASN A 146 3.33 -11.13 7.69
N TRP A 147 2.59 -12.10 7.15
CA TRP A 147 1.59 -12.87 7.91
C TRP A 147 2.22 -13.71 9.03
N GLN A 148 3.34 -14.36 8.75
CA GLN A 148 4.08 -15.13 9.76
C GLN A 148 4.58 -14.24 10.89
N LEU A 149 5.17 -13.08 10.56
CA LEU A 149 5.60 -12.09 11.55
C LEU A 149 4.42 -11.58 12.39
N LEU A 150 3.30 -11.29 11.75
CA LEU A 150 2.09 -10.83 12.44
C LEU A 150 1.56 -11.89 13.42
N ARG A 151 1.52 -13.17 13.03
CA ARG A 151 1.12 -14.27 13.93
C ARG A 151 2.11 -14.53 15.06
N GLN A 152 3.41 -14.46 14.76
CA GLN A 152 4.47 -14.68 15.75
C GLN A 152 4.39 -13.68 16.91
N HIS A 153 4.02 -12.44 16.61
CA HIS A 153 4.02 -11.35 17.58
C HIS A 153 2.64 -10.98 18.11
N PHE A 154 1.56 -11.39 17.42
CA PHE A 154 0.17 -11.18 17.84
C PHE A 154 -0.57 -12.53 17.81
N PRO A 155 -0.43 -13.36 18.86
CA PRO A 155 -1.04 -14.69 18.92
C PRO A 155 -2.57 -14.67 18.96
N GLY A 156 -3.20 -13.49 19.16
CA GLY A 156 -4.66 -13.30 19.06
C GLY A 156 -5.17 -13.09 17.64
N VAL A 157 -4.30 -13.09 16.62
CA VAL A 157 -4.70 -13.11 15.20
C VAL A 157 -5.03 -14.55 14.81
N GLU A 158 -5.97 -15.15 15.53
CA GLU A 158 -6.54 -16.44 15.17
C GLU A 158 -7.77 -16.23 14.31
N GLN A 159 -7.89 -17.09 13.30
CA GLN A 159 -9.02 -17.13 12.37
C GLN A 159 -10.31 -17.30 13.18
N THR A 160 -11.20 -16.31 13.13
CA THR A 160 -12.61 -16.47 13.55
C THR A 160 -13.45 -16.74 12.32
#